data_AF-A0AAD5W868-F1
#
_entry.id   AF-A0AAD5W868-F1
#
_cell.length_a   1.000
_cell.length_b   1.000
_cell.length_c   1.000
_cell.angle_alpha   90.00
_cell.angle_beta   90.00
_cell.angle_gamma   90.00
#
_symmetry.space_group_name_H-M   'P 1'
#
loop_
_entity.id
_entity.type
_entity.pdbx_description
1 polymer ?
#
loop_
_entity_poly.entity_id
_entity_poly.type
_entity_poly.pdbx_seq_one_letter_code
_entity_poly.pdbx_strand_id
1 'polypeptide(L)'
;MGLPWYRVHTVVLNDPGRLLSVHIMHTALVAGWAGSMALYELAVFDPSDPVLDPMWRQGVACFGFGAFHVTGLYGPGIWVSDPYGLTGKVQAVNPAWGVDGFDPFVPGGIASHHIAAAFVVAGTMWYGSATTPIELFGPTRYQWDQGYFQQEIYRRVSAGLAENLSLSEAWSKIPEKLAFYDYIGNNPAKGGLFRAGSMDNGDGIAVGWLGHPVFRDKEGRELFVRRMPTFFETFPVVLVDEDGL
;
A
#
# COMPACT_ATOMS: atom_id res chain seq x y z
N MET A 1 30.87 42.58 -15.00
CA MET A 1 30.31 41.28 -15.43
C MET A 1 28.94 41.14 -14.81
N GLY A 2 27.92 40.69 -15.56
CA GLY A 2 26.58 40.43 -15.02
C GLY A 2 26.55 39.22 -14.08
N LEU A 3 25.39 38.97 -13.46
CA LEU A 3 25.18 37.77 -12.64
C LEU A 3 25.21 36.50 -13.51
N PRO A 4 25.89 35.42 -13.08
CA PRO A 4 25.76 34.10 -13.71
C PRO A 4 24.32 33.57 -13.63
N TRP A 5 23.89 32.78 -14.61
CA TRP A 5 22.51 32.28 -14.73
C TRP A 5 22.02 31.48 -13.50
N TYR A 6 22.90 30.71 -12.86
CA TYR A 6 22.55 29.92 -11.67
C TYR A 6 22.47 30.74 -10.39
N ARG A 7 22.74 32.05 -10.45
CA ARG A 7 22.67 32.98 -9.31
C ARG A 7 21.55 34.00 -9.44
N VAL A 8 20.69 33.94 -10.46
CA VAL A 8 19.69 34.98 -10.70
C VAL A 8 18.74 35.21 -9.52
N HIS A 9 18.46 34.20 -8.70
CA HIS A 9 17.61 34.35 -7.51
C HIS A 9 18.31 34.98 -6.30
N THR A 10 19.63 35.19 -6.31
CA THR A 10 20.31 35.83 -5.16
C THR A 10 19.90 37.30 -4.98
N VAL A 11 19.25 37.90 -5.99
CA VAL A 11 18.77 39.29 -5.95
C VAL A 11 17.70 39.55 -4.88
N VAL A 12 16.99 38.52 -4.41
CA VAL A 12 15.96 38.67 -3.36
C VAL A 12 16.48 38.42 -1.94
N LEU A 13 17.77 38.09 -1.76
CA LEU A 13 18.33 37.74 -0.45
C LEU A 13 18.20 38.87 0.60
N ASN A 14 18.29 40.13 0.16
CA ASN A 14 18.16 41.31 1.01
C ASN A 14 16.92 42.15 0.67
N ASP A 15 15.94 41.57 -0.03
CA ASP A 15 14.66 42.22 -0.34
C ASP A 15 13.50 41.36 0.21
N PRO A 16 13.13 41.54 1.48
CA PRO A 16 12.10 40.72 2.14
C PRO A 16 10.74 40.79 1.45
N GLY A 17 10.39 41.93 0.84
CA GLY A 17 9.12 42.10 0.12
C GLY A 17 9.06 41.22 -1.13
N ARG A 18 10.13 41.24 -1.94
CA ARG A 18 10.22 40.35 -3.11
C ARG A 18 10.44 38.89 -2.73
N LEU A 19 11.17 38.61 -1.65
CA LEU A 19 11.33 37.26 -1.13
C LEU A 19 9.98 36.65 -0.73
N LEU A 20 9.14 37.41 -0.02
CA LEU A 20 7.78 37.00 0.32
C LEU A 20 6.94 36.76 -0.94
N SER A 21 7.05 37.65 -1.94
CA SER A 21 6.32 37.49 -3.21
C SER A 21 6.70 36.19 -3.94
N VAL A 22 7.97 35.82 -4.00
CA VAL A 22 8.38 34.54 -4.64
C VAL A 22 7.99 33.32 -3.82
N HIS A 23 7.93 33.42 -2.48
CA HIS A 23 7.36 32.35 -1.65
C HIS A 23 5.86 32.16 -1.93
N ILE A 24 5.09 33.24 -2.02
CA ILE A 24 3.67 33.18 -2.38
C ILE A 24 3.50 32.55 -3.77
N MET A 25 4.32 32.95 -4.75
CA MET A 25 4.32 32.35 -6.09
C MET A 25 4.60 30.84 -6.03
N HIS A 26 5.65 30.42 -5.33
CA HIS A 26 5.96 29.00 -5.16
C HIS A 26 4.81 28.22 -4.52
N THR A 27 4.21 28.75 -3.44
CA THR A 27 3.05 28.13 -2.78
C THR A 27 1.85 28.03 -3.72
N ALA A 28 1.58 29.07 -4.52
CA ALA A 28 0.51 29.05 -5.51
C ALA A 28 0.74 27.97 -6.59
N LEU A 29 1.99 27.79 -7.05
CA LEU A 29 2.35 26.73 -7.99
C LEU A 29 2.14 25.33 -7.40
N VAL A 30 2.57 25.12 -6.15
CA VAL A 30 2.38 23.83 -5.46
C VAL A 30 0.89 23.52 -5.25
N ALA A 31 0.10 24.50 -4.80
CA ALA A 31 -1.34 24.34 -4.64
C ALA A 31 -2.05 24.09 -5.98
N GLY A 32 -1.65 24.80 -7.03
CA GLY A 32 -2.14 24.61 -8.39
C GLY A 32 -1.83 23.22 -8.93
N TRP A 33 -0.62 22.70 -8.69
CA TRP A 33 -0.24 21.33 -9.03
C TRP A 33 -1.10 20.30 -8.28
N ALA A 34 -1.29 20.47 -6.97
CA ALA A 34 -2.08 19.55 -6.15
C ALA A 34 -3.54 19.48 -6.64
N GLY A 35 -4.15 20.63 -6.91
CA GLY A 35 -5.49 20.70 -7.49
C GLY A 35 -5.58 20.06 -8.88
N SER A 36 -4.60 20.31 -9.74
CA SER A 36 -4.56 19.75 -11.10
C SER A 36 -4.41 18.22 -11.07
N MET A 37 -3.56 17.68 -10.20
CA MET A 37 -3.38 16.24 -10.04
C MET A 37 -4.63 15.57 -9.47
N ALA A 38 -5.26 16.16 -8.45
CA ALA A 38 -6.52 15.64 -7.92
C ALA A 38 -7.63 15.64 -8.98
N LEU A 39 -7.75 16.69 -9.80
CA LEU A 39 -8.73 16.71 -10.88
C LEU A 39 -8.43 15.67 -11.96
N TYR A 40 -7.15 15.48 -12.30
CA TYR A 40 -6.73 14.45 -13.25
C TYR A 40 -7.07 13.05 -12.75
N GLU A 41 -6.66 12.70 -11.52
CA GLU A 41 -6.96 11.39 -10.93
C GLU A 41 -8.48 11.15 -10.85
N LEU A 42 -9.27 12.18 -10.50
CA LEU A 42 -10.74 12.07 -10.41
C LEU A 42 -11.37 11.75 -11.76
N ALA A 43 -10.79 12.29 -12.84
CA ALA A 43 -11.32 12.14 -14.18
C ALA A 43 -11.10 10.73 -14.75
N VAL A 44 -10.15 9.97 -14.21
CA VAL A 44 -9.75 8.65 -14.72
C VAL A 44 -9.96 7.51 -13.74
N PHE A 45 -10.14 7.80 -12.44
CA PHE A 45 -10.35 6.81 -11.39
C PHE A 45 -11.69 6.09 -11.55
N ASP A 46 -11.64 4.75 -11.49
CA ASP A 46 -12.81 3.89 -11.41
C ASP A 46 -13.07 3.47 -9.94
N PRO A 47 -14.14 3.96 -9.30
CA PRO A 47 -14.48 3.58 -7.93
C PRO A 47 -15.30 2.27 -7.84
N SER A 48 -15.50 1.53 -8.94
CA SER A 48 -16.50 0.45 -9.01
C SER A 48 -16.15 -0.79 -8.18
N ASP A 49 -14.86 -1.12 -8.03
CA ASP A 49 -14.41 -2.30 -7.29
C ASP A 49 -13.25 -1.99 -6.31
N PRO A 50 -13.53 -1.71 -5.03
CA PRO A 50 -12.50 -1.48 -4.02
C PRO A 50 -11.81 -2.78 -3.53
N VAL A 51 -12.20 -3.95 -4.05
CA VAL A 51 -11.64 -5.26 -3.66
C VAL A 51 -10.53 -5.66 -4.62
N LEU A 52 -10.80 -5.70 -5.93
CA LEU A 52 -9.84 -6.15 -6.94
C LEU A 52 -9.28 -5.04 -7.83
N ASP A 53 -9.92 -3.86 -7.86
CA ASP A 53 -9.41 -2.66 -8.54
C ASP A 53 -9.30 -1.42 -7.61
N PRO A 54 -8.63 -1.53 -6.44
CA PRO A 54 -8.45 -0.40 -5.55
C PRO A 54 -7.54 0.68 -6.14
N MET A 55 -7.56 1.89 -5.56
CA MET A 55 -6.83 3.07 -6.07
C MET A 55 -5.34 2.83 -6.41
N TRP A 56 -4.64 2.02 -5.62
CA TRP A 56 -3.22 1.74 -5.82
C TRP A 56 -2.94 0.87 -7.06
N ARG A 57 -3.92 0.10 -7.55
CA ARG A 57 -3.85 -0.61 -8.84
C ARG A 57 -3.84 0.35 -10.02
N GLN A 58 -4.71 1.36 -9.95
CA GLN A 58 -4.97 2.33 -11.01
C GLN A 58 -3.91 3.45 -11.11
N GLY A 59 -2.88 3.43 -10.26
CA GLY A 59 -1.83 4.46 -10.24
C GLY A 59 -2.28 5.79 -9.63
N VAL A 60 -3.31 5.76 -8.78
CA VAL A 60 -3.81 6.94 -8.05
C VAL A 60 -2.94 7.16 -6.81
N ALA A 61 -2.32 8.34 -6.69
CA ALA A 61 -1.42 8.67 -5.60
C ALA A 61 -1.93 9.81 -4.72
N CYS A 62 -2.47 10.88 -5.30
CA CYS A 62 -2.85 12.10 -4.58
C CYS A 62 -4.16 11.95 -3.80
N PHE A 63 -5.16 11.21 -4.31
CA PHE A 63 -6.41 10.93 -3.59
C PHE A 63 -6.20 10.20 -2.27
N GLY A 64 -5.24 9.28 -2.20
CA GLY A 64 -4.92 8.53 -0.98
C GLY A 64 -4.51 9.45 0.19
N PHE A 65 -3.82 10.56 -0.11
CA PHE A 65 -3.44 11.56 0.91
C PHE A 65 -4.63 12.39 1.39
N GLY A 66 -5.61 12.67 0.53
CA GLY A 66 -6.81 13.45 0.88
C GLY A 66 -7.72 12.76 1.90
N ALA A 67 -7.76 11.43 1.91
CA ALA A 67 -8.55 10.62 2.84
C ALA A 67 -8.00 10.61 4.30
N PHE A 68 -6.80 11.13 4.53
CA PHE A 68 -6.02 10.91 5.75
C PHE A 68 -6.13 12.02 6.83
N HIS A 69 -6.99 13.03 6.68
CA HIS A 69 -6.88 14.27 7.48
C HIS A 69 -7.95 14.44 8.59
N VAL A 70 -7.74 14.93 9.82
CA VAL A 70 -6.92 14.51 10.99
C VAL A 70 -7.85 14.57 12.26
N THR A 71 -7.53 13.75 13.27
CA THR A 71 -7.94 13.64 14.71
C THR A 71 -9.40 13.54 15.15
N GLY A 72 -10.43 13.75 14.31
CA GLY A 72 -11.82 13.44 14.73
C GLY A 72 -12.44 14.41 15.76
N LEU A 73 -11.65 15.27 16.42
CA LEU A 73 -12.13 16.21 17.44
C LEU A 73 -12.90 17.38 16.83
N TYR A 74 -12.44 17.88 15.68
CA TYR A 74 -13.10 18.90 14.83
C TYR A 74 -12.89 18.62 13.32
N GLY A 75 -12.51 17.39 12.96
CA GLY A 75 -12.26 16.91 11.59
C GLY A 75 -12.75 15.45 11.44
N PRO A 76 -12.64 14.81 10.27
CA PRO A 76 -13.26 13.49 10.04
C PRO A 76 -12.53 12.31 10.66
N GLY A 77 -11.28 12.46 11.12
CA GLY A 77 -10.45 11.36 11.65
C GLY A 77 -9.27 11.04 10.74
N ILE A 78 -8.67 9.86 10.87
CA ILE A 78 -7.64 9.35 9.95
C ILE A 78 -8.02 7.95 9.47
N TRP A 79 -7.41 7.48 8.38
CA TRP A 79 -7.61 6.09 7.94
C TRP A 79 -6.98 5.12 8.94
N VAL A 80 -7.76 4.13 9.38
CA VAL A 80 -7.32 3.02 10.23
C VAL A 80 -7.84 1.74 9.61
N SER A 81 -7.05 0.66 9.66
CA SER A 81 -7.44 -0.66 9.18
C SER A 81 -7.07 -1.76 10.17
N ASP A 82 -7.60 -2.96 9.92
CA ASP A 82 -7.14 -4.18 10.58
C ASP A 82 -5.75 -4.61 10.06
N PRO A 83 -5.05 -5.53 10.76
CA PRO A 83 -3.70 -5.94 10.38
C PRO A 83 -3.55 -6.48 8.95
N TYR A 84 -4.63 -6.95 8.33
CA TYR A 84 -4.63 -7.54 6.99
C TYR A 84 -5.29 -6.64 5.92
N GLY A 85 -5.63 -5.39 6.24
CA GLY A 85 -6.13 -4.42 5.25
C GLY A 85 -7.48 -4.79 4.63
N LEU A 86 -8.38 -5.39 5.41
CA LEU A 86 -9.67 -5.88 4.93
C LEU A 86 -10.84 -4.93 5.25
N THR A 87 -10.72 -4.14 6.31
CA THR A 87 -11.81 -3.37 6.92
C THR A 87 -11.45 -1.91 7.18
N GLY A 88 -10.58 -1.34 6.36
CA GLY A 88 -10.14 0.04 6.48
C GLY A 88 -11.27 1.05 6.39
N LYS A 89 -11.17 2.09 7.21
CA LYS A 89 -12.13 3.21 7.25
C LYS A 89 -11.51 4.44 7.89
N VAL A 90 -12.14 5.59 7.68
CA VAL A 90 -11.81 6.81 8.43
C VAL A 90 -12.41 6.70 9.84
N GLN A 91 -11.60 6.93 10.87
CA GLN A 91 -12.01 6.90 12.27
C GLN A 91 -11.26 7.93 13.11
N ALA A 92 -11.90 8.43 14.18
CA ALA A 92 -11.20 9.16 15.23
C ALA A 92 -10.20 8.24 15.97
N VAL A 93 -9.05 8.80 16.37
CA VAL A 93 -7.96 8.09 17.04
C VAL A 93 -7.60 8.80 18.33
N ASN A 94 -7.60 8.05 19.43
CA ASN A 94 -7.14 8.55 20.72
C ASN A 94 -5.61 8.61 20.75
N PRO A 95 -4.99 9.68 21.27
CA PRO A 95 -3.54 9.80 21.33
C PRO A 95 -2.94 8.79 22.31
N ALA A 96 -1.81 8.21 21.92
CA ALA A 96 -0.98 7.38 22.78
C ALA A 96 0.19 8.21 23.31
N TRP A 97 0.35 8.24 24.64
CA TRP A 97 1.38 9.03 25.32
C TRP A 97 2.48 8.17 25.93
N GLY A 98 2.32 6.85 25.92
CA GLY A 98 3.30 5.90 26.43
C GLY A 98 4.35 5.51 25.40
N VAL A 99 5.10 4.46 25.71
CA VAL A 99 6.10 3.88 24.79
C VAL A 99 5.47 3.31 23.51
N ASP A 100 4.21 2.93 23.58
CA ASP A 100 3.38 2.49 22.46
C ASP A 100 3.15 3.59 21.41
N GLY A 101 3.23 4.86 21.80
CA GLY A 101 3.19 5.99 20.86
C GLY A 101 4.40 6.07 19.91
N PHE A 102 5.45 5.29 20.15
CA PHE A 102 6.60 5.15 19.25
C PHE A 102 6.53 3.90 18.37
N ASP A 103 5.52 3.03 18.56
CA ASP A 103 5.26 1.93 17.65
C ASP A 103 4.73 2.47 16.32
N PRO A 104 5.42 2.25 15.18
CA PRO A 104 5.01 2.78 13.88
C PRO A 104 3.66 2.23 13.41
N PHE A 105 3.11 1.19 14.03
CA PHE A 105 1.82 0.58 13.70
C PHE A 105 0.70 0.95 14.67
N VAL A 106 0.96 1.78 15.69
CA VAL A 106 -0.07 2.33 16.59
C VAL A 106 -0.47 3.73 16.12
N PRO A 107 -1.69 3.93 15.58
CA PRO A 107 -2.10 5.23 15.03
C PRO A 107 -2.10 6.37 16.07
N GLY A 108 -2.25 6.05 17.36
CA GLY A 108 -2.22 7.02 18.45
C GLY A 108 -0.90 7.78 18.59
N GLY A 109 0.21 7.22 18.09
CA GLY A 109 1.52 7.87 18.04
C GLY A 109 1.65 8.95 16.94
N ILE A 110 0.80 8.89 15.91
CA ILE A 110 0.83 9.85 14.79
C ILE A 110 0.49 11.25 15.28
N ALA A 111 -0.50 11.37 16.16
CA ALA A 111 -0.94 12.64 16.72
C ALA A 111 0.16 13.31 17.57
N SER A 112 0.91 12.53 18.34
CA SER A 112 2.06 13.02 19.13
C SER A 112 3.29 13.27 18.26
N HIS A 113 3.52 12.49 17.20
CA HIS A 113 4.62 12.65 16.24
C HIS A 113 4.49 13.85 15.31
N HIS A 114 3.27 14.26 14.89
CA HIS A 114 3.06 15.44 14.02
C HIS A 114 3.56 16.76 14.62
N ILE A 115 3.90 16.76 15.91
CA ILE A 115 4.53 17.87 16.62
C ILE A 115 6.05 17.94 16.32
N ALA A 116 6.69 16.89 15.77
CA ALA A 116 8.13 16.67 15.96
C ALA A 116 9.07 16.55 14.72
N ALA A 117 8.74 16.00 13.53
CA ALA A 117 9.80 15.83 12.51
C ALA A 117 9.40 15.52 11.04
N ALA A 118 10.32 15.84 10.10
CA ALA A 118 10.26 15.47 8.67
C ALA A 118 11.64 15.11 8.09
N PHE A 119 11.93 13.82 7.92
CA PHE A 119 12.90 13.19 6.97
C PHE A 119 12.64 11.66 6.82
N VAL A 120 11.50 11.18 7.35
CA VAL A 120 11.20 9.77 7.67
C VAL A 120 10.33 9.08 6.60
N VAL A 121 9.71 9.87 5.71
CA VAL A 121 8.57 9.44 4.88
C VAL A 121 8.89 8.35 3.86
N ALA A 122 10.09 8.35 3.28
CA ALA A 122 10.51 7.32 2.32
C ALA A 122 10.63 5.94 3.00
N GLY A 123 11.21 5.92 4.21
CA GLY A 123 11.32 4.71 5.01
C GLY A 123 9.95 4.19 5.43
N THR A 124 9.08 5.03 5.97
CA THR A 124 7.74 4.60 6.41
C THR A 124 6.88 4.11 5.26
N MET A 125 6.99 4.70 4.07
CA MET A 125 6.29 4.19 2.89
C MET A 125 6.81 2.82 2.44
N TRP A 126 8.13 2.61 2.48
CA TRP A 126 8.72 1.34 2.02
C TRP A 126 8.53 0.18 3.00
N TYR A 127 8.66 0.45 4.30
CA TYR A 127 8.53 -0.57 5.35
C TYR A 127 7.08 -0.76 5.83
N GLY A 128 6.22 0.24 5.60
CA GLY A 128 4.86 0.29 6.14
C GLY A 128 4.82 0.93 7.53
N SER A 129 3.79 1.73 7.77
CA SER A 129 3.42 2.28 9.07
C SER A 129 1.91 2.53 9.12
N ALA A 130 1.40 2.96 10.26
CA ALA A 130 0.03 3.41 10.44
C ALA A 130 -0.35 4.60 9.54
N THR A 131 0.63 5.34 8.99
CA THR A 131 0.38 6.44 8.03
C THR A 131 0.42 6.00 6.58
N THR A 132 0.79 4.75 6.29
CA THR A 132 0.88 4.20 4.93
C THR A 132 0.12 2.86 4.84
N PRO A 133 -1.20 2.88 5.06
CA PRO A 133 -2.03 1.68 5.07
C PRO A 133 -2.09 1.04 3.68
N ILE A 134 -2.08 -0.30 3.65
CA ILE A 134 -2.00 -1.07 2.41
C ILE A 134 -3.24 -0.93 1.51
N GLU A 135 -4.38 -0.55 2.06
CA GLU A 135 -5.59 -0.29 1.27
C GLU A 135 -5.49 1.00 0.44
N LEU A 136 -4.58 1.91 0.81
CA LEU A 136 -4.36 3.16 0.07
C LEU A 136 -3.11 3.08 -0.81
N PHE A 137 -2.08 2.35 -0.40
CA PHE A 137 -0.76 2.35 -1.06
C PHE A 137 -0.30 0.98 -1.59
N GLY A 138 -1.11 -0.07 -1.42
CA GLY A 138 -0.74 -1.45 -1.75
C GLY A 138 0.08 -2.13 -0.65
N PRO A 139 0.28 -3.46 -0.75
CA PRO A 139 1.07 -4.22 0.22
C PRO A 139 2.56 -3.92 0.10
N THR A 140 3.35 -4.29 1.11
CA THR A 140 4.81 -4.13 1.09
C THR A 140 5.49 -5.40 0.58
N ARG A 141 6.73 -5.26 0.07
CA ARG A 141 7.54 -6.43 -0.34
C ARG A 141 7.77 -7.43 0.80
N TYR A 142 7.84 -6.94 2.04
CA TYR A 142 8.15 -7.76 3.20
C TYR A 142 7.00 -8.73 3.52
N GLN A 143 5.76 -8.32 3.24
CA GLN A 143 4.59 -9.20 3.37
C GLN A 143 4.65 -10.38 2.39
N TRP A 144 5.15 -10.17 1.17
CA TRP A 144 5.43 -11.26 0.22
C TRP A 144 6.59 -12.13 0.69
N ASP A 145 7.73 -11.52 1.01
CA ASP A 145 8.97 -12.25 1.36
C ASP A 145 8.78 -13.19 2.56
N GLN A 146 7.91 -12.82 3.50
CA GLN A 146 7.64 -13.57 4.72
C GLN A 146 6.38 -14.45 4.63
N GLY A 147 5.65 -14.43 3.50
CA GLY A 147 4.40 -15.17 3.35
C GLY A 147 3.31 -14.70 4.34
N TYR A 148 3.23 -13.40 4.63
CA TYR A 148 2.36 -12.83 5.65
C TYR A 148 0.88 -13.16 5.41
N PHE A 149 0.37 -12.87 4.21
CA PHE A 149 -1.02 -13.15 3.85
C PHE A 149 -1.26 -14.66 3.66
N GLN A 150 -0.29 -15.36 3.07
CA GLN A 150 -0.32 -16.82 2.95
C GLN A 150 -0.56 -17.49 4.31
N GLN A 151 0.20 -17.12 5.34
CA GLN A 151 0.06 -17.69 6.68
C GLN A 151 -1.33 -17.44 7.28
N GLU A 152 -1.89 -16.23 7.13
CA GLU A 152 -3.24 -15.92 7.61
C GLU A 152 -4.32 -16.71 6.85
N ILE A 153 -4.17 -16.87 5.53
CA ILE A 153 -5.07 -17.69 4.71
C ILE A 153 -5.06 -19.13 5.23
N TYR A 154 -3.87 -19.74 5.39
CA TYR A 154 -3.76 -21.10 5.92
C TYR A 154 -4.34 -21.21 7.33
N ARG A 155 -4.08 -20.23 8.21
CA ARG A 155 -4.67 -20.20 9.56
C ARG A 155 -6.20 -20.23 9.51
N ARG A 156 -6.83 -19.45 8.63
CA ARG A 156 -8.30 -19.42 8.46
C ARG A 156 -8.83 -20.73 7.89
N VAL A 157 -8.18 -21.29 6.88
CA VAL A 157 -8.56 -22.59 6.29
C VAL A 157 -8.45 -23.69 7.34
N SER A 158 -7.33 -23.79 8.06
CA SER A 158 -7.13 -24.79 9.11
C SER A 158 -8.16 -24.67 10.23
N ALA A 159 -8.52 -23.44 10.63
CA ALA A 159 -9.60 -23.22 11.60
C ALA A 159 -10.95 -23.73 11.07
N GLY A 160 -11.29 -23.44 9.81
CA GLY A 160 -12.50 -23.96 9.18
C GLY A 160 -12.54 -25.49 9.12
N LEU A 161 -11.43 -26.13 8.79
CA LEU A 161 -11.31 -27.60 8.81
C LEU A 161 -11.48 -28.17 10.22
N ALA A 162 -10.94 -27.51 11.25
CA ALA A 162 -11.13 -27.90 12.65
C ALA A 162 -12.59 -27.77 13.10
N GLU A 163 -13.37 -26.89 12.46
CA GLU A 163 -14.82 -26.76 12.64
C GLU A 163 -15.63 -27.75 11.78
N ASN A 164 -14.98 -28.77 11.21
CA ASN A 164 -15.57 -29.79 10.34
C ASN A 164 -16.14 -29.27 9.02
N LEU A 165 -15.66 -28.12 8.51
CA LEU A 165 -15.95 -27.71 7.14
C LEU A 165 -15.19 -28.62 6.17
N SER A 166 -15.79 -28.88 5.00
CA SER A 166 -15.05 -29.48 3.89
C SER A 166 -13.96 -28.52 3.39
N LEU A 167 -12.97 -29.05 2.68
CA LEU A 167 -11.90 -28.24 2.08
C LEU A 167 -12.47 -27.15 1.16
N SER A 168 -13.47 -27.48 0.35
CA SER A 168 -14.12 -26.51 -0.54
C SER A 168 -14.82 -25.38 0.23
N GLU A 169 -15.51 -25.70 1.32
CA GLU A 169 -16.19 -24.70 2.16
C GLU A 169 -15.21 -23.82 2.93
N ALA A 170 -14.10 -24.39 3.41
CA ALA A 170 -13.06 -23.65 4.09
C ALA A 170 -12.41 -22.63 3.14
N TRP A 171 -12.07 -23.04 1.91
CA TRP A 171 -11.53 -22.13 0.90
C TRP A 171 -12.54 -21.10 0.39
N SER A 172 -13.82 -21.46 0.24
CA SER A 172 -14.85 -20.49 -0.19
C SER A 172 -15.13 -19.39 0.83
N LYS A 173 -14.70 -19.56 2.09
CA LYS A 173 -14.79 -18.52 3.13
C LYS A 173 -13.61 -17.54 3.11
N ILE A 174 -12.58 -17.77 2.29
CA ILE A 174 -11.47 -16.83 2.15
C ILE A 174 -11.93 -15.62 1.33
N PRO A 175 -11.80 -14.38 1.86
CA PRO A 175 -12.13 -13.18 1.10
C PRO A 175 -11.22 -13.03 -0.12
N GLU A 176 -11.78 -12.67 -1.27
CA GLU A 176 -10.99 -12.43 -2.49
C GLU A 176 -9.95 -11.32 -2.27
N LYS A 177 -10.27 -10.28 -1.51
CA LYS A 177 -9.32 -9.22 -1.11
C LYS A 177 -8.06 -9.78 -0.45
N LEU A 178 -8.23 -10.75 0.46
CA LEU A 178 -7.12 -11.38 1.17
C LEU A 178 -6.29 -12.25 0.23
N ALA A 179 -6.95 -13.03 -0.64
CA ALA A 179 -6.27 -13.83 -1.65
C ALA A 179 -5.50 -12.94 -2.65
N PHE A 180 -6.04 -11.77 -3.00
CA PHE A 180 -5.41 -10.83 -3.92
C PHE A 180 -4.18 -10.16 -3.32
N TYR A 181 -4.13 -9.90 -2.01
CA TYR A 181 -2.89 -9.47 -1.36
C TYR A 181 -1.79 -10.54 -1.40
N ASP A 182 -2.14 -11.83 -1.45
CA ASP A 182 -1.20 -12.96 -1.52
C ASP A 182 -0.73 -13.29 -2.96
N TYR A 183 -0.72 -12.28 -3.84
CA TYR A 183 -0.30 -12.39 -5.24
C TYR A 183 0.90 -11.48 -5.54
N ILE A 184 1.93 -12.05 -6.19
CA ILE A 184 3.21 -11.35 -6.41
C ILE A 184 3.09 -10.13 -7.33
N GLY A 185 2.08 -10.06 -8.20
CA GLY A 185 1.87 -8.87 -9.05
C GLY A 185 1.56 -7.62 -8.23
N ASN A 186 1.08 -7.79 -7.00
CA ASN A 186 0.83 -6.70 -6.06
C ASN A 186 2.07 -6.31 -5.22
N ASN A 187 3.20 -7.01 -5.37
CA ASN A 187 4.44 -6.69 -4.68
C ASN A 187 5.13 -5.47 -5.34
N PRO A 188 5.35 -4.35 -4.62
CA PRO A 188 5.92 -3.13 -5.19
C PRO A 188 7.37 -3.28 -5.67
N ALA A 189 8.06 -4.36 -5.28
CA ALA A 189 9.41 -4.66 -5.71
C ALA A 189 9.49 -5.49 -7.02
N LYS A 190 8.40 -5.55 -7.81
CA LYS A 190 8.34 -6.22 -9.12
C LYS A 190 8.24 -5.26 -10.32
N GLY A 191 8.27 -3.96 -10.09
CA GLY A 191 8.25 -2.93 -11.14
C GLY A 191 9.53 -2.86 -11.97
N GLY A 192 9.63 -1.83 -12.80
CA GLY A 192 10.85 -1.48 -13.53
C GLY A 192 10.87 0.01 -13.84
N LEU A 193 12.06 0.63 -13.81
CA LEU A 193 12.20 2.11 -13.86
C LEU A 193 11.44 2.78 -15.03
N PHE A 194 11.36 2.10 -16.19
CA PHE A 194 10.72 2.62 -17.39
C PHE A 194 9.41 1.89 -17.75
N ARG A 195 8.89 1.04 -16.86
CA ARG A 195 7.55 0.45 -16.98
C ARG A 195 6.56 1.44 -16.38
N ALA A 196 6.17 2.43 -17.17
CA ALA A 196 5.29 3.51 -16.74
C ALA A 196 3.80 3.12 -16.77
N GLY A 197 2.99 3.81 -15.97
CA GLY A 197 1.54 3.64 -15.91
C GLY A 197 1.06 2.88 -14.67
N SER A 198 -0.22 2.52 -14.67
CA SER A 198 -0.86 1.75 -13.61
C SER A 198 -0.36 0.30 -13.59
N MET A 199 -0.65 -0.40 -12.49
CA MET A 199 -0.39 -1.84 -12.41
C MET A 199 -1.27 -2.60 -13.41
N ASP A 200 -2.48 -2.09 -13.69
CA ASP A 200 -3.43 -2.66 -14.66
C ASP A 200 -2.89 -2.64 -16.09
N ASN A 201 -2.05 -1.66 -16.44
CA ASN A 201 -1.36 -1.66 -17.74
C ASN A 201 -0.33 -2.79 -17.86
N GLY A 202 0.12 -3.36 -16.73
CA GLY A 202 1.06 -4.46 -16.67
C GLY A 202 0.37 -5.82 -16.80
N ASP A 203 -0.37 -6.23 -15.76
CA ASP A 203 -0.98 -7.56 -15.66
C ASP A 203 -2.49 -7.59 -15.92
N GLY A 204 -3.11 -6.45 -16.24
CA GLY A 204 -4.54 -6.32 -16.53
C GLY A 204 -5.39 -6.01 -15.30
N ILE A 205 -6.69 -5.77 -15.51
CA ILE A 205 -7.66 -5.54 -14.43
C ILE A 205 -8.10 -6.90 -13.88
N ALA A 206 -8.02 -7.08 -12.56
CA ALA A 206 -8.43 -8.31 -11.92
C ALA A 206 -9.96 -8.49 -11.97
N VAL A 207 -10.42 -9.68 -12.34
CA VAL A 207 -11.86 -9.97 -12.57
C VAL A 207 -12.48 -10.83 -11.47
N GLY A 208 -11.72 -11.75 -10.88
CA GLY A 208 -12.21 -12.66 -9.86
C GLY A 208 -11.19 -13.73 -9.50
N TRP A 209 -11.40 -14.37 -8.35
CA TRP A 209 -10.51 -15.43 -7.87
C TRP A 209 -10.95 -16.81 -8.37
N LEU A 210 -10.03 -17.55 -9.00
CA LEU A 210 -10.27 -18.91 -9.51
C LEU A 210 -10.24 -20.00 -8.42
N GLY A 211 -10.10 -19.62 -7.16
CA GLY A 211 -9.95 -20.55 -6.03
C GLY A 211 -8.49 -20.97 -5.79
N HIS A 212 -8.31 -21.85 -4.80
CA HIS A 212 -7.00 -22.37 -4.42
C HIS A 212 -6.69 -23.68 -5.17
N PRO A 213 -5.62 -23.74 -5.98
CA PRO A 213 -5.23 -24.98 -6.64
C PRO A 213 -4.56 -25.94 -5.64
N VAL A 214 -4.92 -27.22 -5.71
CA VAL A 214 -4.27 -28.30 -4.96
C VAL A 214 -3.65 -29.27 -5.96
N PHE A 215 -2.33 -29.43 -5.91
CA PHE A 215 -1.60 -30.34 -6.79
C PHE A 215 -1.39 -31.67 -6.07
N ARG A 216 -1.53 -32.77 -6.80
CA ARG A 216 -1.27 -34.12 -6.28
C ARG A 216 -0.47 -34.95 -7.25
N ASP A 217 0.39 -35.83 -6.73
CA ASP A 217 1.06 -36.84 -7.53
C ASP A 217 0.13 -38.04 -7.81
N LYS A 218 0.67 -39.06 -8.50
CA LYS A 218 -0.08 -40.29 -8.84
C LYS A 218 -0.41 -41.13 -7.60
N GLU A 219 0.30 -40.93 -6.50
CA GLU A 219 0.06 -41.54 -5.18
C GLU A 219 -0.98 -40.76 -4.35
N GLY A 220 -1.40 -39.58 -4.81
CA GLY A 220 -2.38 -38.73 -4.13
C GLY A 220 -1.78 -37.81 -3.06
N ARG A 221 -0.45 -37.75 -2.93
CA ARG A 221 0.24 -36.83 -2.01
C ARG A 221 0.11 -35.41 -2.51
N GLU A 222 -0.14 -34.47 -1.60
CA GLU A 222 -0.23 -33.04 -1.94
C GLU A 222 1.16 -32.47 -2.24
N LEU A 223 1.23 -31.60 -3.24
CA LEU A 223 2.45 -30.95 -3.69
C LEU A 223 2.29 -29.43 -3.68
N PHE A 224 3.39 -28.73 -3.40
CA PHE A 224 3.44 -27.28 -3.28
C PHE A 224 4.36 -26.69 -4.34
N VAL A 225 3.87 -25.67 -5.05
CA VAL A 225 4.70 -24.94 -6.01
C VAL A 225 5.62 -23.97 -5.27
N ARG A 226 6.93 -24.05 -5.52
CA ARG A 226 7.89 -23.10 -4.96
C ARG A 226 7.60 -21.69 -5.48
N ARG A 227 7.25 -20.77 -4.57
CA ARG A 227 6.97 -19.35 -4.92
C ARG A 227 8.21 -18.63 -5.47
N MET A 228 7.99 -17.73 -6.42
CA MET A 228 9.01 -16.85 -6.99
C MET A 228 9.53 -15.85 -5.94
N PRO A 229 10.83 -15.83 -5.63
CA PRO A 229 11.40 -14.80 -4.78
C PRO A 229 11.48 -13.44 -5.49
N THR A 230 11.46 -12.36 -4.72
CA THR A 230 11.37 -10.99 -5.24
C THR A 230 12.46 -10.63 -6.26
N PHE A 231 13.69 -11.11 -6.09
CA PHE A 231 14.82 -10.79 -6.97
C PHE A 231 14.73 -11.37 -8.38
N PHE A 232 13.92 -12.41 -8.59
CA PHE A 232 13.91 -13.13 -9.86
C PHE A 232 12.91 -12.50 -10.84
N GLU A 233 13.36 -12.20 -12.05
CA GLU A 233 12.49 -11.87 -13.19
C GLU A 233 11.87 -13.14 -13.80
N THR A 234 12.63 -14.24 -13.81
CA THR A 234 12.18 -15.56 -14.26
C THR A 234 12.50 -16.59 -13.18
N PHE A 235 11.62 -17.56 -12.95
CA PHE A 235 11.79 -18.59 -11.93
C PHE A 235 11.26 -19.95 -12.44
N PRO A 236 11.96 -21.07 -12.20
CA PRO A 236 11.51 -22.38 -12.67
C PRO A 236 10.26 -22.84 -11.93
N VAL A 237 9.50 -23.75 -12.55
CA VAL A 237 8.40 -24.46 -11.89
C VAL A 237 8.97 -25.68 -11.19
N VAL A 238 8.91 -25.67 -9.86
CA VAL A 238 9.34 -26.78 -9.00
C VAL A 238 8.21 -27.07 -8.04
N LEU A 239 7.80 -28.34 -7.97
CA LEU A 239 6.85 -28.85 -7.00
C LEU A 239 7.63 -29.63 -5.93
N VAL A 240 7.30 -29.40 -4.67
CA VAL A 240 7.88 -30.09 -3.52
C VAL A 240 6.78 -30.71 -2.66
N ASP A 241 7.09 -31.76 -1.91
CA ASP A 241 6.17 -32.29 -0.90
C ASP A 241 6.19 -31.46 0.40
N GLU A 242 5.46 -31.91 1.42
CA GLU A 242 5.37 -31.23 2.73
C GLU A 242 6.70 -31.15 3.48
N ASP A 243 7.65 -32.04 3.18
CA ASP A 243 9.00 -32.08 3.75
C ASP A 243 10.00 -31.25 2.93
N GLY A 244 9.56 -30.70 1.78
CA GLY A 244 10.39 -29.90 0.90
C GLY A 244 11.29 -30.71 -0.04
N LEU A 245 11.00 -32.00 -0.24
CA LEU A 245 11.72 -32.89 -1.16
C LEU A 245 11.26 -32.77 -2.61
#